data_AF-A0A7X6Q1E7-F1
#
_entry.id   AF-A0A7X6Q1E7-F1
#
_cell.length_a   1.000
_cell.length_b   1.000
_cell.length_c   1.000
_cell.angle_alpha   90.00
_cell.angle_beta   90.00
_cell.angle_gamma   90.00
#
_symmetry.space_group_name_H-M   'P 1'
#
loop_
_entity.id
_entity.type
_entity.pdbx_description
1 polymer ?
#
loop_
_entity_poly.entity_id
_entity_poly.type
_entity_poly.pdbx_seq_one_letter_code
_entity_poly.pdbx_strand_id
1 'polypeptide(L)' 'EMVVNYLSHAFNITLDMERNTKRGDFFEITTDASPMKAYVIATNEELMIARETYKFYQQ' A
#
# COMPACT_ATOMS: atom_id res chain seq x y z
N GLU A 1 4.70 11.04 -1.48
CA GLU A 1 4.48 12.31 -2.21
C GLU A 1 5.01 12.28 -3.64
N MET A 2 6.32 12.36 -3.91
CA MET A 2 6.87 12.46 -5.28
C MET A 2 6.25 11.49 -6.30
N VAL A 3 6.21 10.20 -5.95
CA VAL A 3 5.65 9.13 -6.81
C VAL A 3 4.16 9.37 -7.08
N VAL A 4 3.38 9.70 -6.05
CA VAL A 4 1.94 9.90 -6.18
C VAL A 4 1.63 11.16 -6.99
N ASN A 5 2.38 12.25 -6.80
CA ASN A 5 2.22 13.48 -7.58
C ASN A 5 2.47 13.24 -9.07
N TYR A 6 3.50 12.47 -9.42
CA TYR A 6 3.77 12.10 -10.82
C TYR A 6 2.59 11.33 -11.44
N LEU A 7 2.01 10.38 -10.71
CA LEU A 7 0.89 9.56 -11.17
C LEU A 7 -0.46 10.29 -11.17
N SER A 8 -0.58 11.39 -10.43
CA SER A 8 -1.85 12.12 -10.25
C SER A 8 -2.38 12.69 -11.57
N HIS A 9 -1.51 13.04 -12.52
CA HIS A 9 -1.92 13.53 -13.84
C HIS A 9 -2.71 12.51 -14.67
N ALA A 10 -2.42 11.22 -14.53
CA ALA A 10 -3.08 10.16 -15.29
C ALA A 10 -4.26 9.54 -14.53
N PHE A 11 -4.14 9.45 -13.20
CA PHE A 11 -5.05 8.65 -12.36
C PHE A 11 -5.88 9.49 -11.38
N ASN A 12 -5.73 10.81 -11.40
CA ASN A 12 -6.49 11.75 -10.57
C ASN A 12 -6.44 11.42 -9.06
N ILE A 13 -5.27 11.01 -8.58
CA ILE A 13 -5.05 10.62 -7.18
C ILE A 13 -4.92 11.87 -6.32
N THR A 14 -5.61 11.91 -5.17
CA THR A 14 -5.48 13.00 -4.20
C THR A 14 -4.85 12.48 -2.90
N LEU A 15 -3.58 12.82 -2.68
CA LEU A 15 -2.79 12.40 -1.52
C LEU A 15 -3.20 13.14 -0.26
N ASP A 16 -3.34 12.42 0.85
CA ASP A 16 -3.46 12.97 2.20
C ASP A 16 -2.06 13.08 2.82
N MET A 17 -1.58 14.32 2.97
CA MET A 17 -0.22 14.59 3.45
C MET A 17 -0.02 14.13 4.90
N GLU A 18 -1.01 14.30 5.77
CA GLU A 18 -0.91 13.88 7.16
C GLU A 18 -0.82 12.35 7.25
N ARG A 19 -1.70 11.63 6.55
CA ARG A 19 -1.68 10.16 6.51
C ARG A 19 -0.36 9.65 5.92
N ASN A 20 0.15 10.27 4.85
CA ASN A 20 1.41 9.88 4.21
C ASN A 20 2.66 10.03 5.12
N THR A 21 2.62 10.87 6.16
CA THR A 21 3.72 10.96 7.14
C THR A 21 3.73 9.84 8.17
N LYS A 22 2.61 9.13 8.34
CA LYS A 22 2.49 8.05 9.33
C LYS A 22 3.40 6.87 8.92
N ARG A 23 3.70 6.03 9.91
CA ARG A 23 4.47 4.78 9.76
C ARG A 23 3.74 3.69 10.54
N GLY A 24 3.88 2.45 10.11
CA GLY A 24 3.17 1.32 10.69
C GLY A 24 2.60 0.42 9.61
N ASP A 25 1.69 -0.46 10.03
CA ASP A 25 1.40 -1.68 9.27
C ASP A 25 0.51 -1.46 8.06
N PHE A 26 -0.71 -0.98 8.24
CA PHE A 26 -1.70 -0.91 7.15
C PHE A 26 -2.56 0.36 7.25
N PHE A 27 -2.42 1.28 6.30
CA PHE A 27 -3.26 2.47 6.24
C PHE A 27 -3.35 3.09 4.85
N GLU A 28 -4.47 3.77 4.59
CA GLU A 28 -4.70 4.54 3.37
C GLU A 28 -3.97 5.89 3.45
N ILE A 29 -3.34 6.32 2.35
CA ILE A 29 -2.64 7.61 2.25
C ILE A 29 -3.33 8.59 1.28
N THR A 30 -4.48 8.22 0.74
CA THR A 30 -5.33 9.08 -0.09
C THR A 30 -6.43 9.74 0.74
N THR A 31 -6.91 10.89 0.25
CA THR A 31 -8.13 11.51 0.78
C THR A 31 -9.36 10.69 0.38
N ASP A 32 -10.44 10.84 1.14
CA ASP A 32 -11.67 10.05 0.93
C ASP A 32 -12.38 10.40 -0.41
N ALA A 33 -12.04 11.55 -1.01
CA ALA A 33 -12.55 11.99 -2.31
C ALA A 33 -11.72 11.46 -3.50
N SER A 34 -10.57 10.83 -3.25
CA SER A 34 -9.70 10.30 -4.31
C SER A 34 -10.37 9.12 -5.02
N PRO A 35 -10.54 9.13 -6.36
CA PRO A 35 -11.14 8.02 -7.10
C PRO A 35 -10.27 6.76 -7.11
N MET A 36 -8.96 6.92 -6.87
CA MET A 36 -8.01 5.84 -6.74
C MET A 36 -7.34 5.89 -5.37
N LYS A 37 -7.14 4.72 -4.78
CA LYS A 37 -6.61 4.56 -3.43
C LYS A 37 -5.14 4.18 -3.45
N ALA A 38 -4.37 4.73 -2.53
CA ALA A 38 -3.01 4.29 -2.27
C ALA A 38 -2.87 3.91 -0.80
N TYR A 39 -2.13 2.83 -0.55
CA TYR A 39 -1.95 2.24 0.78
C TYR A 39 -0.47 2.08 1.10
N VAL A 40 -0.15 2.20 2.38
CA VAL A 40 1.06 1.63 2.97
C VAL A 40 0.67 0.29 3.58
N ILE A 41 1.39 -0.77 3.17
CA ILE A 41 1.20 -2.14 3.66
C ILE A 41 2.57 -2.68 4.04
N ALA A 42 2.77 -2.96 5.33
CA ALA A 42 3.96 -3.64 5.81
C ALA A 42 3.99 -5.07 5.28
N THR A 43 5.14 -5.46 4.74
CA THR A 43 5.39 -6.83 4.34
C THR A 43 5.67 -7.68 5.57
N ASN A 44 5.15 -8.91 5.58
CA ASN A 44 5.53 -9.95 6.54
C ASN A 44 6.11 -11.11 5.75
N GLU A 45 7.41 -11.05 5.52
CA GLU A 45 8.13 -11.98 4.65
C GLU A 45 8.14 -13.39 5.25
N GLU A 46 8.30 -13.51 6.57
CA GLU A 46 8.28 -14.80 7.27
C GLU A 46 6.95 -15.51 7.09
N LEU A 47 5.83 -14.78 7.19
CA LEU A 47 4.50 -15.33 6.97
C LEU A 47 4.28 -15.73 5.50
N MET A 48 4.76 -14.92 4.55
CA MET A 48 4.68 -15.27 3.13
C MET A 48 5.47 -16.56 2.84
N ILE A 49 6.71 -16.65 3.32
CA ILE A 49 7.58 -17.82 3.14
C ILE A 49 6.96 -19.06 3.78
N ALA A 50 6.43 -18.94 5.01
CA ALA A 50 5.79 -20.07 5.69
C ALA A 50 4.55 -20.58 4.93
N ARG A 51 3.72 -19.67 4.42
CA ARG A 51 2.55 -20.01 3.61
C ARG A 51 2.93 -20.71 2.30
N GLU A 52 3.92 -20.18 1.58
CA GLU A 52 4.42 -20.78 0.34
C GLU A 52 5.04 -22.16 0.59
N THR A 53 5.84 -22.30 1.65
CA THR A 53 6.45 -23.59 2.05
C THR A 53 5.39 -24.63 2.40
N TYR A 54 4.38 -24.25 3.18
CA TYR A 54 3.27 -25.14 3.53
C TYR A 54 2.49 -25.58 2.30
N LYS A 55 2.18 -24.64 1.38
CA LYS A 55 1.50 -24.93 0.13
C LYS A 55 2.32 -25.85 -0.78
N PHE A 56 3.64 -25.68 -0.82
CA PHE A 56 4.54 -26.57 -1.56
C PHE A 56 4.58 -27.97 -0.96
N TYR A 57 4.64 -28.10 0.37
CA TYR A 57 4.64 -29.40 1.05
C TYR A 57 3.34 -30.20 0.83
N GLN A 58 2.21 -29.54 0.61
CA GLN A 58 0.91 -30.20 0.39
C GLN A 58 0.66 -30.69 -1.05
N GLN A 59 1.57 -30.41 -1.98
CA GLN A 59 1.51 -30.88 -3.37
C GLN A 59 2.08 -32.30 -3.51
#